data_AF-A0A9P0YQ95-F1
#
_entry.id   AF-A0A9P0YQ95-F1
#
_cell.length_a   1.000
_cell.length_b   1.000
_cell.length_c   1.000
_cell.angle_alpha   90.00
_cell.angle_beta   90.00
_cell.angle_gamma   90.00
#
_symmetry.space_group_name_H-M   'P 1'
#
loop_
_entity.id
_entity.type
_entity.pdbx_description
1 polymer ?
#
loop_
_entity_poly.entity_id
_entity_poly.type
_entity_poly.pdbx_seq_one_letter_code
_entity_poly.pdbx_strand_id
1 'polypeptide(L)'
;MSKSLGNVVDPITVIEGGKNEKEAPPYGADVLRLWVSSVDYTADVLMGPQVLRQMSEMYRKLRGTWRFLLANLHDWNFGYEVPYRDLPIIDQHALFQLSSIVKSIKESYDNYQFYKIYQIVQRFAIVDLSNFYFDVATDRLYVGGSSSFARRSCQTVKLIYFQLHG
;
A
#
# COMPACT_ATOMS: atom_id res chain seq x y z
N MET A 1 22.11 -16.98 12.26
CA MET A 1 22.73 -17.22 10.94
C MET A 1 24.21 -17.56 11.14
N SER A 2 24.75 -18.55 10.42
CA SER A 2 26.17 -18.93 10.48
C SER A 2 26.79 -18.99 9.09
N LYS A 3 27.93 -18.33 8.90
CA LYS A 3 28.72 -18.42 7.67
C LYS A 3 29.14 -19.86 7.35
N SER A 4 29.39 -20.69 8.37
CA SER A 4 29.79 -22.10 8.18
C SER A 4 28.65 -23.00 7.71
N LEU A 5 27.39 -22.63 7.98
CA LEU A 5 26.20 -23.38 7.55
C LEU A 5 25.64 -22.89 6.21
N GLY A 6 26.22 -21.85 5.62
CA GLY A 6 25.76 -21.28 4.35
C GLY A 6 24.37 -20.63 4.40
N ASN A 7 23.79 -20.43 5.60
CA ASN A 7 22.45 -19.87 5.79
C ASN A 7 22.45 -18.37 6.11
N VAL A 8 23.48 -17.66 5.64
CA VAL A 8 23.58 -16.20 5.78
C VAL A 8 22.84 -15.56 4.63
N VAL A 9 21.90 -14.66 4.93
CA VAL A 9 21.26 -13.81 3.94
C VAL A 9 22.01 -12.48 3.94
N ASP A 10 22.75 -12.21 2.86
CA ASP A 10 23.47 -10.94 2.67
C ASP A 10 22.50 -9.86 2.18
N PRO A 11 22.33 -8.73 2.91
CA PRO A 11 21.48 -7.63 2.49
C PRO A 11 21.79 -7.10 1.09
N ILE A 12 23.07 -7.05 0.68
CA ILE A 12 23.45 -6.59 -0.66
C ILE A 12 22.93 -7.56 -1.72
N THR A 13 23.05 -8.86 -1.47
CA THR A 13 22.51 -9.89 -2.37
C THR A 13 20.98 -9.80 -2.47
N VAL A 14 20.26 -9.43 -1.40
CA VAL A 14 18.81 -9.21 -1.46
C VAL A 14 18.47 -7.99 -2.34
N ILE A 15 19.24 -6.91 -2.23
CA ILE A 15 19.00 -5.65 -2.93
C ILE A 15 19.36 -5.79 -4.42
N GLU A 16 20.59 -6.22 -4.70
CA GLU A 16 21.20 -6.23 -6.04
C GLU A 16 21.04 -7.56 -6.77
N GLY A 17 20.61 -8.61 -6.07
CA GLY A 17 20.56 -9.97 -6.60
C GLY A 17 21.87 -10.73 -6.40
N GLY A 18 21.79 -12.06 -6.56
CA GLY A 18 22.95 -12.96 -6.51
C GLY A 18 23.44 -13.35 -7.89
N LYS A 19 24.48 -14.19 -7.94
CA LYS A 19 25.05 -14.71 -9.20
C LYS A 19 24.04 -15.46 -10.08
N ASN A 20 23.03 -16.08 -9.46
CA ASN A 20 21.94 -16.76 -10.14
C ASN A 20 20.63 -16.04 -9.85
N GLU A 21 20.16 -15.23 -10.80
CA GLU A 21 18.92 -14.44 -10.66
C GLU A 21 17.67 -15.29 -10.47
N LYS A 22 17.67 -16.57 -10.91
CA LYS A 22 16.53 -17.46 -10.69
C LYS A 22 16.39 -17.87 -9.22
N GLU A 23 17.51 -17.94 -8.51
CA GLU A 23 17.57 -18.32 -7.09
C GLU A 23 17.53 -17.09 -6.17
N ALA A 24 18.23 -16.02 -6.55
CA ALA A 24 18.34 -14.78 -5.79
C ALA A 24 18.16 -13.57 -6.74
N PRO A 25 16.92 -13.23 -7.14
CA PRO A 25 16.66 -12.06 -7.96
C PRO A 25 16.90 -10.76 -7.17
N PRO A 26 17.13 -9.63 -7.85
CA PRO A 26 17.18 -8.32 -7.19
C PRO A 26 15.79 -7.95 -6.67
N TYR A 27 15.61 -8.01 -5.35
CA TYR A 27 14.35 -7.61 -4.71
C TYR A 27 14.29 -6.09 -4.47
N GLY A 28 15.45 -5.44 -4.36
CA GLY A 28 15.56 -4.02 -4.06
C GLY A 28 15.42 -3.68 -2.58
N ALA A 29 15.89 -2.49 -2.21
CA ALA A 29 15.94 -2.01 -0.83
C ALA A 29 14.56 -1.91 -0.17
N ASP A 30 13.53 -1.55 -0.92
CA ASP A 30 12.17 -1.39 -0.37
C ASP A 30 11.55 -2.72 0.03
N VAL A 31 11.82 -3.81 -0.70
CA VAL A 31 11.31 -5.14 -0.30
C VAL A 31 11.98 -5.60 0.99
N LEU A 32 13.28 -5.33 1.16
CA LEU A 32 13.98 -5.60 2.41
C LEU A 32 13.44 -4.75 3.56
N ARG A 33 13.19 -3.45 3.35
CA ARG A 33 12.57 -2.57 4.35
C ARG A 33 11.15 -3.00 4.71
N LEU A 34 10.37 -3.43 3.72
CA LEU A 34 9.02 -3.97 3.94
C LEU A 34 9.08 -5.23 4.81
N TRP A 35 10.02 -6.13 4.54
CA TRP A 35 10.26 -7.29 5.40
C TRP A 35 10.60 -6.88 6.83
N VAL A 36 11.56 -5.96 7.02
CA VAL A 36 11.92 -5.45 8.36
C VAL A 36 10.70 -4.89 9.09
N SER A 37 9.85 -4.14 8.40
CA SER A 37 8.63 -3.59 8.99
C SER A 37 7.58 -4.65 9.33
N SER A 38 7.64 -5.84 8.72
CA SER A 38 6.62 -6.89 8.87
C SER A 38 6.86 -7.81 10.06
N VAL A 39 8.09 -7.88 10.58
CA VAL A 39 8.49 -8.85 11.60
C VAL A 39 8.38 -8.26 13.00
N ASP A 40 8.01 -9.11 13.98
CA ASP A 40 8.13 -8.77 15.39
C ASP A 40 9.59 -8.92 15.82
N TYR A 41 10.27 -7.80 15.98
CA TYR A 41 11.69 -7.73 16.30
C TYR A 41 12.01 -8.03 17.77
N THR A 42 11.02 -8.32 18.61
CA THR A 42 11.24 -8.77 20.00
C THR A 42 11.58 -10.26 20.09
N ALA A 43 11.39 -11.01 19.00
CA ALA A 43 11.68 -12.43 18.90
C ALA A 43 12.65 -12.72 17.75
N ASP A 44 13.13 -13.95 17.67
CA ASP A 44 13.88 -14.41 16.51
C ASP A 44 13.02 -14.36 15.25
N VAL A 45 13.56 -13.78 14.19
CA VAL A 45 12.85 -13.57 12.93
C VAL A 45 13.38 -14.49 11.83
N LEU A 46 12.48 -14.99 11.00
CA LEU A 46 12.83 -15.83 9.86
C LEU A 46 13.11 -14.98 8.63
N MET A 47 14.21 -15.30 7.95
CA MET A 47 14.58 -14.71 6.67
C MET A 47 15.07 -15.79 5.71
N GLY A 48 14.53 -15.79 4.50
CA GLY A 48 14.92 -16.73 3.45
C GLY A 48 14.20 -16.45 2.13
N PRO A 49 14.50 -17.21 1.07
CA PRO A 49 14.01 -16.94 -0.28
C PRO A 49 12.48 -16.90 -0.39
N GLN A 50 11.77 -17.79 0.33
CA GLN A 50 10.31 -17.82 0.32
C GLN A 50 9.70 -16.56 0.94
N VAL A 51 10.25 -16.09 2.06
CA VAL A 51 9.81 -14.86 2.73
C VAL A 51 10.05 -13.65 1.82
N LEU A 52 11.23 -13.54 1.21
CA LEU A 52 11.54 -12.45 0.28
C LEU A 52 10.63 -12.45 -0.95
N ARG A 53 10.28 -13.63 -1.49
CA ARG A 53 9.30 -13.75 -2.58
C ARG A 53 7.92 -13.24 -2.16
N GLN A 54 7.43 -13.63 -0.99
CA GLN A 54 6.16 -13.14 -0.46
C GLN A 54 6.17 -11.62 -0.24
N MET A 55 7.27 -11.08 0.30
CA MET A 55 7.43 -9.63 0.49
C MET A 55 7.47 -8.88 -0.85
N SER A 56 8.10 -9.46 -1.87
CA SER A 56 8.11 -8.91 -3.23
C SER A 56 6.72 -8.89 -3.86
N GLU A 57 5.94 -9.96 -3.68
CA GLU A 57 4.53 -10.00 -4.12
C GLU A 57 3.68 -8.97 -3.38
N MET A 58 3.85 -8.84 -2.07
CA MET A 58 3.17 -7.83 -1.27
C MET A 58 3.51 -6.42 -1.73
N TYR A 59 4.80 -6.13 -1.93
CA TYR A 59 5.25 -4.83 -2.44
C TYR A 59 4.61 -4.49 -3.79
N ARG A 60 4.54 -5.46 -4.72
CA ARG A 60 3.87 -5.26 -6.02
C ARG A 60 2.38 -4.95 -5.84
N LYS A 61 1.69 -5.66 -4.94
CA LYS A 61 0.27 -5.40 -4.64
C LYS A 61 0.06 -4.00 -4.08
N LEU A 62 0.84 -3.60 -3.07
CA LEU A 62 0.79 -2.26 -2.49
C LEU A 62 1.05 -1.18 -3.55
N ARG A 63 2.08 -1.35 -4.37
CA ARG A 63 2.38 -0.43 -5.49
C ARG A 63 1.25 -0.35 -6.50
N GLY A 64 0.61 -1.47 -6.83
CA GLY A 64 -0.57 -1.52 -7.70
C GLY A 64 -1.73 -0.70 -7.12
N THR A 65 -2.01 -0.86 -5.83
CA THR A 65 -3.04 -0.10 -5.11
C THR A 65 -2.75 1.40 -5.14
N TRP A 66 -1.52 1.82 -4.83
CA TRP A 66 -1.12 3.23 -4.88
C TRP A 66 -1.16 3.81 -6.30
N ARG A 67 -0.76 3.02 -7.30
CA ARG A 67 -0.85 3.42 -8.71
C ARG A 67 -2.31 3.63 -9.11
N PHE A 68 -3.24 2.77 -8.67
CA PHE A 68 -4.66 2.96 -8.95
C PHE A 68 -5.18 4.24 -8.31
N LEU A 69 -4.79 4.55 -7.07
CA LEU A 69 -5.13 5.82 -6.42
C LEU A 69 -4.60 7.02 -7.22
N LEU A 70 -3.35 6.98 -7.71
CA LEU A 70 -2.77 8.08 -8.50
C LEU A 70 -3.38 8.20 -9.91
N ALA A 71 -3.92 7.11 -10.45
CA ALA A 71 -4.48 7.09 -11.79
C ALA A 71 -5.74 7.98 -11.91
N ASN A 72 -6.10 8.35 -13.14
CA ASN A 72 -7.33 9.13 -13.41
C ASN A 72 -7.38 10.47 -12.66
N LEU A 73 -6.25 11.07 -12.29
CA LEU A 73 -6.15 12.43 -11.73
C LEU A 73 -5.56 13.45 -12.72
N HIS A 74 -5.19 13.01 -13.93
CA HIS A 74 -4.49 13.83 -14.93
C HIS A 74 -5.31 15.01 -15.49
N ASP A 75 -6.64 14.94 -15.39
CA ASP A 75 -7.59 15.96 -15.85
C ASP A 75 -8.34 16.62 -14.67
N TRP A 76 -7.77 16.53 -13.48
CA TRP A 76 -8.27 17.23 -12.30
C TRP A 76 -7.88 18.72 -12.34
N ASN A 77 -8.82 19.59 -12.00
CA ASN A 77 -8.59 21.02 -11.78
C ASN A 77 -9.17 21.45 -10.43
N PHE A 78 -8.61 22.51 -9.86
CA PHE A 78 -9.16 23.15 -8.67
C PHE A 78 -10.61 23.61 -8.90
N GLY A 79 -11.48 23.38 -7.92
CA GLY A 79 -12.91 23.66 -7.99
C GLY A 79 -13.79 22.47 -8.37
N TYR A 80 -13.20 21.31 -8.69
CA TYR A 80 -13.93 20.07 -8.96
C TYR A 80 -14.23 19.24 -7.70
N GLU A 81 -13.76 19.68 -6.54
CA GLU A 81 -13.94 19.00 -5.27
C GLU A 81 -15.44 18.84 -4.95
N VAL A 82 -15.84 17.61 -4.64
CA VAL A 82 -17.19 17.32 -4.14
C VAL A 82 -17.18 17.43 -2.61
N PRO A 83 -18.03 18.26 -1.99
CA PRO A 83 -18.09 18.36 -0.53
C PRO A 83 -18.41 17.00 0.11
N TYR A 84 -17.83 16.72 1.28
CA TYR A 84 -17.99 15.42 1.94
C TYR A 84 -19.45 14.96 2.09
N ARG A 85 -20.34 15.87 2.48
CA ARG A 85 -21.78 15.60 2.64
C ARG A 85 -22.48 15.19 1.35
N ASP A 86 -21.93 15.61 0.21
CA ASP A 86 -22.49 15.36 -1.11
C ASP A 86 -21.85 14.10 -1.72
N LEU A 87 -20.78 13.54 -1.14
CA LEU A 87 -20.18 12.30 -1.61
C LEU A 87 -21.15 11.12 -1.45
N PRO A 88 -21.14 10.15 -2.39
CA PRO A 88 -21.79 8.87 -2.20
C PRO A 88 -21.37 8.19 -0.88
N ILE A 89 -22.28 7.44 -0.25
CA ILE A 89 -22.02 6.76 1.03
C ILE A 89 -20.76 5.89 0.98
N ILE A 90 -20.51 5.21 -0.14
CA ILE A 90 -19.31 4.38 -0.31
C ILE A 90 -18.02 5.20 -0.32
N ASP A 91 -18.06 6.41 -0.86
CA ASP A 91 -16.94 7.36 -0.89
C ASP A 91 -16.71 7.93 0.52
N GLN A 92 -17.77 8.28 1.24
CA GLN A 92 -17.70 8.69 2.65
C GLN A 92 -17.13 7.58 3.54
N HIS A 93 -17.54 6.33 3.31
CA HIS A 93 -17.04 5.16 4.02
C HIS A 93 -15.54 4.95 3.78
N ALA A 94 -15.07 5.07 2.52
CA ALA A 94 -13.65 4.96 2.21
C ALA A 94 -12.82 6.02 2.97
N LEU A 95 -13.31 7.26 3.04
CA LEU A 95 -12.64 8.33 3.80
C LEU A 95 -12.68 8.09 5.31
N PHE A 96 -13.77 7.53 5.84
CA PHE A 96 -13.85 7.12 7.24
C PHE A 96 -12.82 6.04 7.58
N GLN A 97 -12.70 5.01 6.73
CA GLN A 97 -11.71 3.95 6.90
C GLN A 97 -10.28 4.53 6.87
N LEU A 98 -9.99 5.43 5.94
CA LEU A 98 -8.71 6.15 5.88
C LEU A 98 -8.42 6.89 7.18
N SER A 99 -9.36 7.67 7.71
CA SER A 99 -9.18 8.38 8.99
C SER A 99 -8.90 7.40 10.14
N SER A 100 -9.58 6.26 10.16
CA SER A 100 -9.41 5.23 11.20
C SER A 100 -8.01 4.62 11.13
N ILE A 101 -7.55 4.21 9.94
CA ILE A 101 -6.22 3.60 9.81
C ILE A 101 -5.10 4.59 10.08
N VAL A 102 -5.24 5.88 9.71
CA VAL A 102 -4.23 6.91 9.99
C VAL A 102 -4.03 7.07 11.50
N LYS A 103 -5.12 7.05 12.28
CA LYS A 103 -5.05 7.08 13.74
C LYS A 103 -4.29 5.86 14.28
N SER A 104 -4.67 4.66 13.87
CA SER A 104 -4.02 3.40 14.30
C SER A 104 -2.54 3.33 13.91
N ILE A 105 -2.17 3.87 12.74
CA ILE A 105 -0.78 3.94 12.29
C ILE A 105 0.03 4.90 13.17
N LYS A 106 -0.50 6.10 13.50
CA LYS A 106 0.16 7.05 14.40
C LYS A 106 0.40 6.42 15.77
N GLU A 107 -0.63 5.82 16.35
CA GLU A 107 -0.52 5.10 17.64
C GLU A 107 0.51 3.97 17.57
N SER A 108 0.56 3.22 16.47
CA SER A 108 1.57 2.15 16.30
C SER A 108 2.99 2.71 16.17
N TYR A 109 3.17 3.86 15.51
CA TYR A 109 4.46 4.55 15.44
C TYR A 109 4.94 5.00 16.83
N ASP A 110 4.07 5.62 17.63
CA ASP A 110 4.39 6.09 18.98
C ASP A 110 4.84 4.94 19.90
N ASN A 111 4.35 3.73 19.63
CA ASN A 111 4.69 2.51 20.37
C ASN A 111 5.78 1.65 19.69
N TYR A 112 6.40 2.14 18.60
CA TYR A 112 7.40 1.42 17.79
C TYR A 112 6.89 0.09 17.18
N GLN A 113 5.57 -0.13 17.10
CA GLN A 113 4.95 -1.38 16.65
C GLN A 113 4.85 -1.44 15.11
N PHE A 114 5.98 -1.45 14.41
CA PHE A 114 6.03 -1.42 12.95
C PHE A 114 5.31 -2.60 12.27
N TYR A 115 5.36 -3.80 12.86
CA TYR A 115 4.64 -4.97 12.35
C TYR A 115 3.12 -4.75 12.31
N LYS A 116 2.57 -3.98 13.25
CA LYS A 116 1.14 -3.61 13.24
C LYS A 116 0.85 -2.63 12.10
N ILE A 117 1.74 -1.68 11.84
CA ILE A 117 1.61 -0.75 10.70
C ILE A 117 1.57 -1.55 9.40
N TYR A 118 2.49 -2.51 9.23
CA TYR A 118 2.49 -3.40 8.07
C TYR A 118 1.16 -4.14 7.91
N GLN A 119 0.63 -4.75 8.98
CA GLN A 119 -0.65 -5.46 8.96
C GLN A 119 -1.84 -4.55 8.61
N ILE A 120 -1.89 -3.35 9.20
CA ILE A 120 -2.93 -2.35 8.94
C ILE A 120 -2.89 -1.94 7.46
N VAL A 121 -1.72 -1.56 6.95
CA VAL A 121 -1.54 -1.11 5.56
C VAL A 121 -1.86 -2.24 4.58
N GLN A 122 -1.38 -3.46 4.85
CA GLN A 122 -1.67 -4.63 4.02
C GLN A 122 -3.17 -4.90 3.94
N ARG A 123 -3.86 -4.97 5.10
CA ARG A 123 -5.30 -5.22 5.15
C ARG A 123 -6.06 -4.12 4.43
N PHE A 124 -5.70 -2.86 4.69
CA PHE A 124 -6.36 -1.72 4.07
C PHE A 124 -6.19 -1.70 2.55
N ALA A 125 -4.97 -1.91 2.05
CA ALA A 125 -4.70 -1.89 0.63
C ALA A 125 -5.38 -3.04 -0.13
N ILE A 126 -5.45 -4.23 0.47
CA ILE A 126 -5.99 -5.43 -0.17
C ILE A 126 -7.52 -5.50 -0.01
N VAL A 127 -8.00 -5.42 1.23
CA VAL A 127 -9.41 -5.69 1.55
C VAL A 127 -10.25 -4.44 1.32
N ASP A 128 -9.89 -3.33 1.96
CA ASP A 128 -10.72 -2.13 1.98
C ASP A 128 -10.66 -1.38 0.64
N LEU A 129 -9.46 -1.26 0.06
CA LEU A 129 -9.25 -0.60 -1.22
C LEU A 129 -9.44 -1.53 -2.42
N SER A 130 -8.54 -2.50 -2.62
CA SER A 130 -8.51 -3.27 -3.87
C SER A 130 -9.74 -4.15 -4.07
N ASN A 131 -10.15 -4.89 -3.04
CA ASN A 131 -11.25 -5.86 -3.16
C ASN A 131 -12.64 -5.22 -3.06
N PHE A 132 -12.75 -4.04 -2.45
CA PHE A 132 -14.05 -3.41 -2.20
C PHE A 132 -14.18 -2.06 -2.90
N TYR A 133 -13.41 -1.06 -2.51
CA TYR A 133 -13.60 0.29 -3.02
C TYR A 133 -13.31 0.42 -4.52
N PHE A 134 -12.22 -0.17 -5.01
CA PHE A 134 -11.80 -0.05 -6.41
C PHE A 134 -12.73 -0.79 -7.37
N ASP A 135 -13.28 -1.92 -6.95
CA ASP A 135 -14.27 -2.66 -7.74
C ASP A 135 -15.47 -1.76 -8.07
N VAL A 136 -16.03 -1.09 -7.06
CA VAL A 136 -17.16 -0.17 -7.23
C VAL A 136 -16.75 1.18 -7.86
N ALA A 137 -15.51 1.64 -7.65
CA ALA A 137 -15.04 2.91 -8.22
C ALA A 137 -14.74 2.82 -9.71
N THR A 138 -14.39 1.63 -10.23
CA THR A 138 -13.98 1.41 -11.63
C THR A 138 -15.08 1.84 -12.59
N ASP A 139 -16.30 1.34 -12.44
CA ASP A 139 -17.42 1.72 -13.31
C ASP A 139 -17.72 3.22 -13.27
N ARG A 140 -17.68 3.81 -12.07
CA ARG A 140 -17.91 5.25 -11.88
C ARG A 140 -16.81 6.11 -12.52
N LEU A 141 -15.59 5.60 -12.63
CA LEU A 141 -14.46 6.29 -13.25
C LEU A 141 -14.44 6.18 -14.78
N TYR A 142 -14.92 5.07 -15.35
CA TYR A 142 -14.76 4.76 -16.78
C TYR A 142 -16.03 4.87 -17.62
N VAL A 143 -17.22 4.73 -17.02
CA VAL A 143 -18.49 4.72 -17.77
C VAL A 143 -19.08 6.12 -17.96
N GLY A 144 -18.85 7.03 -17.00
CA GLY A 144 -19.35 8.40 -17.06
C GLY A 144 -18.52 9.33 -17.95
N GLY A 145 -19.10 10.47 -18.33
CA GLY A 145 -18.35 11.56 -18.95
C GLY A 145 -17.25 12.13 -18.04
N SER A 146 -16.24 12.77 -18.62
CA SER A 146 -15.07 13.31 -17.89
C SER A 146 -15.44 14.30 -16.77
N SER A 147 -16.54 15.03 -16.93
CA SER A 147 -17.09 15.99 -15.97
C SER A 147 -18.24 15.43 -15.10
N SER A 148 -18.56 14.14 -15.22
CA SER A 148 -19.69 13.56 -14.48
C SER A 148 -19.47 13.58 -12.97
N PHE A 149 -20.55 13.79 -12.22
CA PHE A 149 -20.54 13.77 -10.75
C PHE A 149 -19.93 12.48 -10.19
N ALA A 150 -20.32 11.32 -10.74
CA ALA A 150 -19.81 10.02 -10.31
C ALA A 150 -18.29 9.91 -10.43
N ARG A 151 -17.71 10.48 -11.49
CA ARG A 151 -16.27 10.52 -11.69
C ARG A 151 -15.60 11.53 -10.74
N ARG A 152 -16.17 12.72 -10.59
CA ARG A 152 -15.63 13.78 -9.70
C ARG A 152 -15.66 13.36 -8.23
N SER A 153 -16.68 12.64 -7.78
CA SER A 153 -16.73 12.13 -6.39
C SER A 153 -15.60 11.14 -6.12
N CYS A 154 -15.37 10.18 -7.04
CA CYS A 154 -14.24 9.25 -6.96
C CYS A 154 -12.88 9.96 -6.99
N GLN A 155 -12.69 10.92 -7.89
CA GLN A 155 -11.45 11.69 -7.97
C GLN A 155 -11.18 12.51 -6.70
N THR A 156 -12.23 13.11 -6.11
CA THR A 156 -12.13 13.83 -4.83
C THR A 156 -11.59 12.91 -3.73
N VAL A 157 -12.17 11.71 -3.58
CA VAL A 157 -11.69 10.73 -2.60
C VAL A 157 -10.23 10.38 -2.86
N LYS A 158 -9.88 10.05 -4.11
CA LYS A 158 -8.51 9.69 -4.51
C LYS A 158 -7.51 10.80 -4.22
N LEU A 159 -7.89 12.07 -4.37
CA LEU A 159 -7.04 13.21 -4.00
C LEU A 159 -6.83 13.34 -2.50
N ILE A 160 -7.89 13.15 -1.71
CA ILE A 160 -7.78 13.18 -0.24
C ILE A 160 -6.80 12.11 0.24
N TYR A 161 -6.79 10.93 -0.38
CA TYR A 161 -5.77 9.90 -0.12
C TYR A 161 -4.32 10.39 -0.33
N PHE A 162 -4.07 11.33 -1.25
CA PHE A 162 -2.74 11.93 -1.46
C PHE A 162 -2.45 13.15 -0.58
N GLN A 163 -3.49 13.92 -0.26
CA GLN A 163 -3.36 15.21 0.41
C GLN A 163 -3.28 15.12 1.93
N LEU A 164 -3.31 13.93 2.53
CA LEU A 164 -3.09 13.75 3.98
C LEU A 164 -1.67 14.13 4.47
N HIS A 165 -0.86 14.76 3.62
CA HIS A 165 0.30 15.56 4.01
C HIS A 165 -0.07 17.04 4.06
N GLY A 166 -0.47 17.47 5.25
CA GLY A 166 -0.62 18.85 5.70
C GLY A 166 -0.64 18.87 7.22
#